data_AF-A0A7R9PEQ8-F1
#
_entry.id   AF-A0A7R9PEQ8-F1
#
_cell.length_a   1.000
_cell.length_b   1.000
_cell.length_c   1.000
_cell.angle_alpha   90.00
_cell.angle_beta   90.00
_cell.angle_gamma   90.00
#
_symmetry.space_group_name_H-M   'P 1'
#
loop_
_entity.id
_entity.type
_entity.pdbx_description
1 polymer ?
#
loop_
_entity_poly.entity_id
_entity_poly.type
_entity_poly.pdbx_seq_one_letter_code
_entity_poly.pdbx_strand_id
1 'polypeptide(L)' 'MARDDDDVLNPHMGQDACAKWYAEFYTRPDDVYCTAVWDTVLCWPPTLAGATVSQRCPRNKGIDYT' A
#
# COMPACT_ATOMS: atom_id res chain seq x y z
N MET A 1 -19.46 -7.36 -2.43
CA MET A 1 -19.59 -7.81 -1.03
C MET A 1 -19.52 -9.32 -1.09
N ALA A 2 -18.44 -10.06 -0.81
CA ALA A 2 -17.15 -9.80 -0.20
C ALA A 2 -16.02 -9.89 -1.25
N ARG A 3 -14.88 -9.24 -1.03
CA ARG A 3 -13.66 -9.46 -1.83
C ARG A 3 -12.74 -10.28 -0.93
N ASP A 4 -12.46 -11.50 -1.36
CA ASP A 4 -11.74 -12.53 -0.60
C ASP A 4 -10.57 -11.98 0.22
N ASP A 5 -10.57 -12.28 1.52
CA ASP A 5 -9.57 -11.92 2.52
C ASP A 5 -8.18 -12.55 2.30
N ASP A 6 -7.89 -13.03 1.08
CA ASP A 6 -6.62 -13.63 0.67
C ASP A 6 -5.80 -12.73 -0.29
N ASP A 7 -6.31 -11.58 -0.73
CA ASP A 7 -5.57 -10.64 -1.60
C ASP A 7 -4.65 -9.67 -0.81
N VAL A 8 -4.71 -9.69 0.52
CA VAL A 8 -3.76 -8.95 1.38
C VAL A 8 -2.35 -9.58 1.33
N LEU A 9 -2.22 -10.76 0.72
CA LEU A 9 -1.00 -11.56 0.69
C LEU A 9 -0.45 -11.80 -0.71
N ASN A 10 -0.79 -11.01 -1.75
CA ASN A 10 -0.09 -11.16 -3.02
C ASN A 10 1.39 -10.71 -2.86
N PRO A 11 2.38 -11.63 -2.77
CA PRO A 11 3.74 -11.32 -2.33
C PRO A 11 4.58 -10.62 -3.41
N HIS A 12 3.98 -10.32 -4.56
CA HIS A 12 4.63 -9.81 -5.75
C HIS A 12 4.02 -8.50 -6.24
N MET A 13 3.47 -7.67 -5.35
CA MET A 13 3.10 -6.30 -5.70
C MET A 13 4.40 -5.50 -5.90
N GLY A 14 5.03 -5.68 -7.07
CA GLY A 14 6.19 -4.91 -7.50
C GLY A 14 5.83 -3.43 -7.68
N GLN A 15 6.84 -2.61 -7.96
CA GLN A 15 6.71 -1.15 -8.09
C GLN A 15 5.53 -0.72 -8.98
N ASP A 16 5.37 -1.38 -10.13
CA ASP A 16 4.31 -1.05 -11.11
C ASP A 16 2.90 -1.45 -10.69
N ALA A 17 2.78 -2.37 -9.72
CA ALA A 17 1.50 -2.86 -9.24
C ALA A 17 0.95 -1.98 -8.10
N CYS A 18 1.82 -1.34 -7.32
CA CYS A 18 1.41 -0.51 -6.18
C CYS A 18 0.56 0.70 -6.57
N ALA A 19 1.01 1.47 -7.57
CA ALA A 19 0.23 2.60 -8.06
C ALA A 19 -1.10 2.17 -8.70
N LYS A 20 -1.09 1.03 -9.41
CA LYS A 20 -2.30 0.48 -10.05
C LYS A 20 -3.34 0.03 -9.02
N TRP A 21 -2.88 -0.56 -7.91
CA TRP A 21 -3.75 -1.01 -6.83
C TRP A 21 -4.58 0.13 -6.24
N TYR A 22 -3.99 1.33 -6.17
CA TYR A 22 -4.64 2.52 -5.63
C TYR A 22 -5.11 3.50 -6.71
N ALA A 23 -5.21 3.08 -7.98
CA ALA A 23 -5.62 3.94 -9.08
C ALA A 23 -7.03 4.52 -8.91
N GLU A 24 -7.91 3.78 -8.21
CA GLU A 24 -9.30 4.18 -7.95
C GLU A 24 -9.51 4.62 -6.49
N PHE A 25 -8.44 4.94 -5.76
CA PHE A 25 -8.56 5.42 -4.39
C PHE A 25 -9.31 6.76 -4.34
N TYR A 26 -10.38 6.79 -3.56
CA TYR A 26 -11.20 7.99 -3.41
C TYR A 26 -10.51 9.01 -2.51
N THR A 27 -10.12 10.16 -3.08
CA THR A 27 -9.65 11.33 -2.35
C THR A 27 -10.74 12.39 -2.27
N ARG A 28 -10.87 13.04 -1.11
CA ARG A 28 -11.72 14.24 -1.02
C ARG A 28 -11.05 15.40 -1.78
N PRO A 29 -11.81 16.22 -2.53
CA PRO A 29 -11.23 17.27 -3.39
C PRO A 29 -10.44 18.37 -2.65
N ASP A 30 -10.76 18.60 -1.38
CA ASP A 30 -10.18 19.63 -0.51
C ASP A 30 -9.04 19.11 0.38
N ASP A 31 -8.86 17.79 0.43
CA ASP A 31 -7.83 17.13 1.22
C ASP A 31 -6.55 16.92 0.39
N VAL A 32 -5.41 17.03 1.06
CA VAL A 32 -4.10 16.70 0.48
C VAL A 32 -3.69 15.30 0.91
N TYR A 33 -3.32 14.46 -0.04
CA TYR A 33 -2.83 13.10 0.22
C TYR A 33 -1.39 12.94 -0.27
N CYS A 34 -0.59 12.20 0.49
CA CYS A 34 0.59 11.52 -0.05
C CYS A 34 0.12 10.44 -1.03
N THR A 35 0.79 10.31 -2.17
CA THR A 35 0.47 9.27 -3.16
C THR A 35 0.83 7.88 -2.65
N ALA A 36 0.22 6.84 -3.22
CA ALA A 36 0.65 5.47 -2.97
C ALA A 36 2.13 5.29 -3.36
N VAL A 37 2.89 4.52 -2.57
CA VAL A 37 4.32 4.32 -2.81
C VAL A 37 4.77 2.90 -2.47
N TRP A 38 5.63 2.35 -3.33
CA TRP A 38 6.31 1.09 -3.08
C TRP A 38 7.67 1.35 -2.43
N ASP A 39 7.93 0.79 -1.26
CA ASP A 39 9.18 1.02 -0.51
C ASP A 39 10.21 -0.11 -0.66
N THR A 40 10.04 -0.96 -1.69
CA THR A 40 10.78 -2.24 -1.93
C THR A 40 10.31 -3.44 -1.12
N VAL A 41 9.46 -3.25 -0.11
CA VAL A 41 8.98 -4.30 0.79
C VAL A 41 7.46 -4.36 0.85
N LEU A 42 6.80 -3.23 1.04
CA LEU A 42 5.36 -3.01 1.16
C LEU A 42 4.88 -1.87 0.25
N CYS A 43 3.64 -1.96 -0.19
CA CYS A 43 2.97 -0.87 -0.89
C CYS A 43 2.18 -0.07 0.12
N TRP A 44 2.53 1.19 0.28
CA TRP A 44 1.87 2.12 1.17
C TRP A 44 0.69 2.79 0.45
N PRO A 45 -0.49 2.84 1.09
CA PRO A 45 -1.67 3.48 0.52
C PRO A 45 -1.51 5.00 0.45
N PRO A 46 -2.34 5.67 -0.37
CA PRO A 46 -2.50 7.12 -0.26
C PRO A 46 -2.90 7.48 1.17
N THR A 47 -2.21 8.45 1.75
CA THR A 47 -2.35 8.81 3.17
C THR A 47 -2.63 10.29 3.29
N LEU A 48 -3.66 10.67 4.05
CA LEU A 48 -4.01 12.06 4.29
C LEU A 48 -2.82 12.81 4.92
N ALA A 49 -2.55 14.03 4.47
CA ALA A 49 -1.48 14.86 5.01
C ALA A 49 -1.67 15.07 6.52
N GLY A 50 -0.60 14.83 7.30
CA GLY A 50 -0.63 14.90 8.75
C GLY A 50 -1.21 13.67 9.45
N ALA A 51 -1.75 12.69 8.70
CA ALA A 51 -2.12 11.39 9.25
C ALA A 51 -0.96 10.39 9.17
N THR A 52 -1.04 9.33 9.97
CA THR A 52 -0.12 8.20 9.93
C THR A 52 -0.91 6.95 9.55
N VAL A 53 -0.34 6.13 8.67
CA VAL A 53 -0.87 4.81 8.34
C VAL A 53 0.10 3.74 8.85
N SER A 54 -0.44 2.58 9.21
CA SER A 54 0.35 1.43 9.67
C SER A 54 -0.10 0.19 8.92
N GLN A 55 0.85 -0.68 8.60
CA GLN A 55 0.59 -1.96 7.94
C GLN A 55 1.19 -3.09 8.77
N ARG A 56 0.67 -4.30 8.61
CA ARG A 56 1.24 -5.48 9.24
C ARG A 56 2.57 -5.81 8.57
N CYS A 57 3.54 -6.21 9.38
CA CYS A 57 4.81 -6.69 8.85
C CYS A 57 4.57 -7.90 7.93
N PRO A 58 5.20 -7.95 6.75
CA PRO A 58 5.07 -9.08 5.84
C PRO A 58 5.66 -10.34 6.48
N ARG A 59 4.95 -11.47 6.36
CA ARG A 59 5.33 -12.73 7.03
C ARG A 59 6.68 -13.28 6.57
N ASN A 60 7.04 -13.06 5.29
CA ASN A 60 8.19 -13.70 4.64
C ASN A 60 9.30 -12.72 4.22
N LYS A 61 9.17 -11.42 4.52
CA LYS A 61 10.23 -10.43 4.28
C LYS A 61 10.75 -9.93 5.62
N GLY A 62 11.50 -10.79 6.31
CA GLY A 62 12.49 -10.31 7.26
C GLY A 62 13.54 -9.58 6.44
N ILE A 63 13.60 -8.26 6.55
CA ILE A 63 14.43 -7.43 5.67
C ILE A 63 15.90 -7.67 6.04
N ASP A 64 16.49 -8.69 5.42
CA ASP A 64 17.92 -8.94 5.40
C ASP A 64 18.54 -8.09 4.29
N TYR A 65 19.46 -7.19 4.66
CA TYR A 65 20.16 -6.28 3.76
C TYR A 65 21.56 -6.76 3.38
N THR A 66 21.91 -8.03 3.65
CA THR A 66 23.26 -8.57 3.35
C THR A 66 23.42 -9.10 1.92
#